data_AF-A0AAP0RJ62-F1
#
_entry.id   AF-A0AAP0RJ62-F1
#
_cell.length_a   1.000
_cell.length_b   1.000
_cell.length_c   1.000
_cell.angle_alpha   90.00
_cell.angle_beta   90.00
_cell.angle_gamma   90.00
#
_symmetry.space_group_name_H-M   'P 1'
#
loop_
_entity.id
_entity.type
_entity.pdbx_description
1 polymer ?
#
loop_
_entity_poly.entity_id
_entity_poly.type
_entity_poly.pdbx_seq_one_letter_code
_entity_poly.pdbx_strand_id
1 'polypeptide(L)'
;MEDEFEFGDKVPPSFERMGNVINDAEVKGFNPGLIVLLFVGGLLLIFLVGNYALYMYAQKNLPPRKKKPVSKKKMKRERLKQGVSAPGE
;
A
#
# COMPACT_ATOMS: atom_id res chain seq x y z
N MET A 1 -54.04 10.54 -9.87
CA MET A 1 -53.03 10.93 -10.90
C MET A 1 -52.67 12.41 -10.81
N GLU A 2 -53.12 13.15 -9.79
CA GLU A 2 -52.76 14.57 -9.57
C GLU A 2 -51.73 14.71 -8.42
N ASP A 3 -51.71 13.77 -7.47
CA ASP A 3 -50.76 13.74 -6.35
C ASP A 3 -49.32 13.35 -6.73
N GLU A 4 -49.12 12.70 -7.88
CA GLU A 4 -47.79 12.34 -8.41
C GLU A 4 -47.10 13.53 -9.11
N PHE A 5 -47.88 14.47 -9.66
CA PHE A 5 -47.34 15.65 -10.35
C PHE A 5 -46.91 16.75 -9.37
N GLU A 6 -47.55 16.86 -8.20
CA GLU A 6 -47.21 17.88 -7.18
C GLU A 6 -45.93 17.56 -6.39
N PHE A 7 -45.47 16.30 -6.42
CA PHE A 7 -44.25 15.86 -5.73
C PHE A 7 -42.97 16.09 -6.57
N GLY A 8 -43.08 16.27 -7.88
CA GLY A 8 -41.95 16.51 -8.78
C GLY A 8 -41.35 17.92 -8.66
N ASP A 9 -42.16 18.90 -8.23
CA ASP A 9 -41.79 20.32 -8.15
C ASP A 9 -41.29 20.73 -6.75
N LYS A 10 -41.32 19.80 -5.78
CA LYS A 10 -40.86 20.00 -4.40
C LYS A 10 -39.56 19.22 -4.16
N VAL A 11 -38.57 19.40 -5.02
CA VAL A 11 -37.19 19.01 -4.67
C VAL A 11 -36.69 19.97 -3.59
N PRO A 12 -36.27 19.47 -2.41
CA PRO A 12 -35.78 20.36 -1.37
C PRO A 12 -34.50 21.06 -1.88
N PRO A 13 -34.28 22.33 -1.52
CA PRO A 13 -33.16 23.14 -2.03
C PRO A 13 -31.78 22.55 -1.71
N SER A 14 -31.71 21.55 -0.83
CA SER A 14 -30.52 20.74 -0.56
C SER A 14 -30.10 19.86 -1.74
N PHE A 15 -31.05 19.28 -2.50
CA PHE A 15 -30.72 18.42 -3.66
C PHE A 15 -30.25 19.23 -4.86
N GLU A 16 -30.87 20.38 -5.14
CA GLU A 16 -30.42 21.30 -6.19
C GLU A 16 -29.02 21.88 -5.89
N ARG A 17 -28.76 22.23 -4.63
CA ARG A 17 -27.45 22.70 -4.19
C ARG A 17 -26.39 21.60 -4.36
N MET A 18 -26.71 20.35 -4.01
CA MET A 18 -25.79 19.22 -4.18
C MET A 18 -25.51 18.95 -5.67
N GLY A 19 -26.55 18.98 -6.52
CA GLY A 19 -26.42 18.83 -7.96
C GLY A 19 -25.53 19.91 -8.59
N ASN A 20 -25.73 21.18 -8.23
CA ASN A 20 -24.89 22.27 -8.73
C ASN A 20 -23.43 22.14 -8.27
N VAL A 21 -23.17 21.74 -7.01
CA VAL A 21 -21.79 21.53 -6.51
C VAL A 21 -21.07 20.40 -7.24
N ILE A 22 -21.78 19.32 -7.59
CA ILE A 22 -21.22 18.19 -8.33
C ILE A 22 -20.97 18.60 -9.81
N ASN A 23 -21.93 19.28 -10.44
CA ASN A 23 -21.79 19.75 -11.82
C ASN A 23 -20.69 20.81 -11.97
N ASP A 24 -20.58 21.78 -11.04
CA ASP A 24 -19.52 22.80 -11.04
C ASP A 24 -18.12 22.18 -10.83
N ALA A 25 -18.04 21.07 -10.11
CA ALA A 25 -16.80 20.30 -9.94
C ALA A 25 -16.42 19.52 -11.20
N GLU A 26 -17.39 19.06 -12.00
CA GLU A 26 -17.14 18.36 -13.28
C GLU A 26 -16.80 19.32 -14.43
N VAL A 27 -17.43 20.50 -14.49
CA VAL A 27 -17.21 21.48 -15.58
C VAL A 27 -15.86 22.20 -15.45
N LYS A 28 -15.30 22.27 -14.24
CA LYS A 28 -13.96 22.79 -13.98
C LYS A 28 -12.93 21.68 -14.16
N GLY A 29 -12.66 21.31 -15.42
CA GLY A 29 -11.72 20.25 -15.79
C GLY A 29 -10.39 20.32 -15.03
N PHE A 30 -9.81 19.16 -14.75
CA PHE A 30 -8.59 19.05 -13.95
C PHE A 30 -7.46 19.92 -14.52
N ASN A 31 -6.82 20.69 -13.65
CA ASN A 31 -5.67 21.51 -14.02
C ASN A 31 -4.57 20.60 -14.63
N PRO A 32 -3.98 20.96 -15.78
CA PRO A 32 -2.91 20.18 -16.39
C PRO A 32 -1.75 19.88 -15.42
N GLY A 33 -1.42 20.81 -14.52
CA GLY A 33 -0.41 20.59 -13.48
C GLY A 33 -0.81 19.51 -12.47
N LEU A 34 -2.10 19.42 -12.11
CA LEU A 34 -2.61 18.35 -11.24
C LEU A 34 -2.60 17.00 -11.95
N ILE A 35 -2.99 16.96 -13.23
CA ILE A 35 -2.93 15.74 -14.03
C ILE A 35 -1.49 15.22 -14.10
N VAL A 36 -0.53 16.10 -14.39
CA VAL A 36 0.90 15.75 -14.45
C VAL A 36 1.41 15.30 -13.08
N LEU A 37 1.03 15.97 -11.99
CA LEU A 37 1.41 15.58 -10.64
C LEU A 37 0.88 14.18 -10.29
N LEU A 38 -0.37 13.88 -10.64
CA LEU A 38 -0.94 12.55 -10.45
C LEU A 38 -0.28 11.50 -11.33
N PHE A 39 0.06 11.82 -12.58
CA PHE A 39 0.76 10.90 -13.47
C PHE A 39 2.16 10.59 -12.97
N VAL A 40 2.99 11.61 -12.74
CA VAL A 40 4.38 11.44 -12.31
C VAL A 40 4.43 10.87 -10.90
N GLY A 41 3.64 11.43 -9.98
CA GLY A 41 3.52 10.94 -8.61
C GLY A 41 3.02 9.51 -8.56
N GLY A 42 1.95 9.19 -9.29
CA GLY A 42 1.37 7.86 -9.36
C GLY A 42 2.32 6.82 -9.95
N LEU A 43 3.00 7.14 -11.06
CA LEU A 43 4.00 6.26 -11.65
C LEU A 43 5.15 5.97 -10.68
N LEU A 44 5.65 6.99 -9.98
CA LEU A 44 6.69 6.81 -8.96
C LEU A 44 6.22 5.96 -7.77
N LEU A 45 4.98 6.18 -7.32
CA LEU A 45 4.40 5.45 -6.19
C LEU A 45 4.23 3.96 -6.53
N ILE A 46 3.68 3.65 -7.71
CA ILE A 46 3.54 2.27 -8.21
C ILE A 46 4.92 1.63 -8.39
N PHE A 47 5.89 2.37 -8.93
CA PHE A 47 7.26 1.86 -9.10
C PHE A 47 7.91 1.53 -7.75
N LEU A 48 7.81 2.40 -6.75
CA LEU A 48 8.35 2.16 -5.41
C LEU A 48 7.67 0.97 -4.73
N VAL A 49 6.33 0.94 -4.74
CA VAL A 49 5.56 -0.14 -4.09
C VAL A 49 5.83 -1.47 -4.78
N GLY A 50 5.81 -1.50 -6.11
CA GLY A 50 6.12 -2.70 -6.89
C GLY A 50 7.54 -3.20 -6.65
N ASN A 51 8.52 -2.29 -6.59
CA ASN A 51 9.90 -2.65 -6.31
C ASN A 51 10.08 -3.18 -4.88
N TYR A 52 9.44 -2.54 -3.90
CA TYR A 52 9.47 -2.98 -2.51
C TYR A 52 8.79 -4.33 -2.31
N ALA A 53 7.63 -4.54 -2.95
CA ALA A 53 6.93 -5.82 -2.93
C ALA A 53 7.77 -6.92 -3.57
N LEU A 54 8.41 -6.63 -4.71
CA LEU A 54 9.31 -7.57 -5.38
C LEU A 54 10.54 -7.89 -4.52
N TYR A 55 11.13 -6.89 -3.86
CA TYR A 55 12.23 -7.07 -2.92
C TYR A 55 11.83 -7.96 -1.74
N MET A 56 10.65 -7.71 -1.16
CA MET A 56 10.11 -8.55 -0.08
C MET A 56 9.83 -9.97 -0.54
N TYR A 57 9.27 -10.15 -1.74
CA TYR A 57 9.05 -11.46 -2.33
C TYR A 57 10.36 -12.20 -2.57
N ALA A 58 11.36 -11.51 -3.11
CA ALA A 58 12.70 -12.06 -3.30
C ALA A 58 13.31 -12.45 -1.96
N GLN A 59 13.24 -11.62 -0.92
CA GLN A 59 13.76 -11.98 0.41
C GLN A 59 13.09 -13.22 1.01
N LYS A 60 11.79 -13.42 0.79
CA LYS A 60 11.06 -14.60 1.29
C LYS A 60 11.46 -15.88 0.54
N ASN A 61 11.75 -15.78 -0.76
CA ASN A 61 12.14 -16.91 -1.59
C ASN A 61 13.67 -17.10 -1.66
N LEU A 62 14.44 -16.11 -1.21
CA LEU A 62 15.89 -16.24 -1.12
C LEU A 62 16.21 -17.27 -0.04
N PRO A 63 17.04 -18.28 -0.35
CA PRO A 63 17.49 -19.21 0.68
C PRO A 63 18.15 -18.41 1.80
N PRO A 64 17.90 -18.76 3.08
CA PRO A 64 18.42 -18.03 4.22
C PRO A 64 19.91 -17.84 4.00
N ARG A 65 20.34 -16.58 3.91
CA ARG A 65 21.74 -16.21 3.65
C ARG A 65 22.60 -17.13 4.50
N LYS A 66 23.23 -18.12 3.87
CA LYS A 66 23.97 -19.16 4.60
C LYS A 66 25.03 -18.40 5.38
N LYS A 67 24.78 -18.19 6.68
CA LYS A 67 25.81 -17.68 7.59
C LYS A 67 26.99 -18.59 7.34
N LYS A 68 28.15 -18.02 6.97
CA LYS A 68 29.34 -18.80 6.64
C LYS A 68 29.44 -19.91 7.68
N PRO A 69 29.49 -21.19 7.26
CA PRO A 69 29.39 -22.30 8.20
C PRO A 69 30.41 -22.06 9.29
N VAL A 70 29.91 -21.91 10.51
CA VAL A 70 30.74 -21.59 11.64
C VAL A 70 31.62 -22.80 11.84
N SER A 71 32.93 -22.64 11.64
CA SER A 71 33.88 -23.75 11.76
C SER A 71 33.60 -24.52 13.05
N LYS A 72 33.64 -25.86 13.00
CA LYS A 72 33.37 -26.75 14.14
C LYS A 72 34.15 -26.31 15.39
N LYS A 73 35.34 -25.74 15.23
CA LYS A 73 36.16 -25.15 16.31
C LYS A 73 35.48 -23.95 16.98
N LYS A 74 34.86 -23.06 16.21
CA LYS A 74 34.14 -21.89 16.72
C LYS A 74 32.79 -22.27 17.33
N MET A 75 32.06 -23.24 16.76
CA MET A 75 30.84 -23.78 17.42
C MET A 75 31.16 -24.46 18.76
N LYS A 76 32.22 -25.28 18.84
CA LYS A 76 32.64 -25.89 20.10
C LYS A 76 33.06 -24.82 21.12
N ARG A 77 33.77 -23.78 20.68
CA ARG A 77 34.19 -22.67 21.55
C ARG A 77 33.00 -21.85 22.08
N GLU A 78 31.95 -21.62 21.28
CA GLU A 78 30.74 -20.95 21.78
C GLU A 78 29.90 -21.86 22.67
N ARG A 79 29.73 -23.15 22.34
CA ARG A 79 29.02 -24.11 23.19
C ARG A 79 29.67 -24.28 24.57
N LEU A 80 31.01 -24.33 24.62
CA LEU A 80 31.77 -24.37 25.88
C LEU A 80 31.65 -23.05 26.68
N LYS A 81 31.56 -21.90 26.01
CA LYS A 81 31.34 -20.60 26.67
C LYS A 81 29.92 -20.43 27.19
N GLN A 82 28.94 -21.04 26.52
CA GLN A 82 27.54 -21.01 26.93
C GLN A 82 27.20 -22.05 28.00
N GLY A 83 28.18 -22.88 28.43
CA GLY A 83 27.98 -23.88 29.47
C GLY A 83 26.99 -24.99 29.09
N VAL A 84 26.67 -25.14 27.80
CA VAL A 84 25.74 -26.17 27.34
C VAL A 84 26.46 -27.50 27.41
N SER A 85 25.99 -28.41 28.28
CA SER A 85 26.55 -29.76 28.38
C SER A 85 26.42 -30.47 27.03
N ALA A 86 27.38 -31.35 26.75
CA ALA A 86 27.39 -32.08 25.50
C ALA A 86 26.09 -32.89 25.37
N PRO A 87 25.46 -32.97 24.18
CA PRO A 87 24.32 -33.86 23.97
C PRO A 87 24.83 -35.30 24.13
N GLY A 88 24.60 -35.91 25.29
CA GLY A 88 25.15 -37.21 25.64
C GLY A 88 25.49 -37.45 27.11
N GLU A 89 25.09 -36.55 28.03
CA GLU A 89 24.83 -36.91 29.44
C GLU A 89 23.33 -37.00 29.69
#